data_AF-A0A372NE04-F1
#
_entry.id   AF-A0A372NE04-F1
#
_cell.length_a   1.000
_cell.length_b   1.000
_cell.length_c   1.000
_cell.angle_alpha   90.00
_cell.angle_beta   90.00
_cell.angle_gamma   90.00
#
_symmetry.space_group_name_H-M   'P 1'
#
loop_
_entity.id
_entity.type
_entity.pdbx_description
1 polymer ?
#
loop_
_entity_poly.entity_id
_entity_poly.type
_entity_poly.pdbx_seq_one_letter_code
_entity_poly.pdbx_strand_id
1 'polypeptide(L)'
;MTPLPHALFALPPEHAIPADRRGVLVPAARIGEAEIHGAIVVVETDSDIATLQKALAAGAAMIALAGCRTGADLQRLATLLSVAEAEVGCPEGSTSILAMTDGILPAPGAREGLAGKTKRLAGLVWDQKCLVSTLGATWTRTQSGEWLPAFSTARAATLLTAAAAAVPAYDSAFDLDDEAFARAYKLSPGEGFFGLITATAAQTAFEGR
;
A
#
# COMPACT_ATOMS: atom_id res chain seq x y z
N MET A 1 5.46 3.12 -17.66
CA MET A 1 5.73 3.51 -16.27
C MET A 1 6.83 2.61 -15.76
N THR A 2 7.92 3.18 -15.26
CA THR A 2 9.00 2.43 -14.59
C THR A 2 8.41 1.88 -13.29
N PRO A 3 8.53 0.58 -12.98
CA PRO A 3 8.18 0.09 -11.64
C PRO A 3 8.97 0.92 -10.62
N LEU A 4 8.33 1.31 -9.52
CA LEU A 4 9.05 1.90 -8.37
C LEU A 4 10.22 0.97 -8.03
N PRO A 5 11.42 1.41 -7.62
CA PRO A 5 12.52 0.54 -7.18
C PRO A 5 12.25 -0.07 -5.80
N HIS A 6 12.84 -1.24 -5.46
CA HIS A 6 12.64 -1.99 -4.22
C HIS A 6 12.50 -1.06 -3.00
N ALA A 7 11.27 -0.81 -2.52
CA ALA A 7 10.99 0.25 -1.57
C ALA A 7 10.56 -0.31 -0.19
N LEU A 8 11.21 0.21 0.85
CA LEU A 8 10.87 0.11 2.26
C LEU A 8 10.22 1.43 2.70
N PHE A 9 9.06 1.40 3.36
CA PHE A 9 8.26 2.62 3.60
C PHE A 9 8.07 2.93 5.09
N ALA A 10 8.62 3.95 5.75
CA ALA A 10 8.31 4.25 7.17
C ALA A 10 7.03 5.08 7.36
N LEU A 11 6.33 4.90 8.49
CA LEU A 11 5.55 5.97 9.15
C LEU A 11 6.47 6.61 10.22
N PRO A 12 6.52 7.96 10.37
CA PRO A 12 7.54 8.60 11.20
C PRO A 12 7.21 8.55 12.70
N PRO A 13 8.24 8.60 13.57
CA PRO A 13 8.62 9.89 14.17
C PRO A 13 10.03 10.36 13.74
N GLU A 14 10.14 11.69 13.63
CA GLU A 14 11.31 12.58 13.40
C GLU A 14 12.51 12.19 12.49
N HIS A 15 12.69 13.02 11.45
CA HIS A 15 13.94 13.59 10.88
C HIS A 15 15.17 12.70 10.53
N ALA A 16 15.47 12.59 9.22
CA ALA A 16 16.73 12.97 8.53
C ALA A 16 16.91 12.18 7.21
N ILE A 17 17.31 12.87 6.12
CA ILE A 17 17.52 12.28 4.77
C ILE A 17 19.04 12.22 4.46
N PRO A 18 19.65 11.05 4.19
CA PRO A 18 21.03 10.94 3.72
C PRO A 18 21.17 11.09 2.19
N ALA A 19 22.36 11.49 1.75
CA ALA A 19 22.65 11.96 0.39
C ALA A 19 23.07 10.88 -0.63
N ASP A 20 23.00 9.59 -0.31
CA ASP A 20 23.35 8.51 -1.23
C ASP A 20 22.12 7.74 -1.73
N ARG A 21 22.06 7.56 -3.05
CA ARG A 21 20.89 7.09 -3.79
C ARG A 21 20.58 5.61 -3.54
N ARG A 22 19.86 5.27 -2.46
CA ARG A 22 19.06 4.03 -2.31
C ARG A 22 17.82 4.27 -1.43
N GLY A 23 16.63 4.02 -2.00
CA GLY A 23 15.34 4.11 -1.31
C GLY A 23 14.73 5.52 -1.30
N VAL A 24 13.48 5.65 -1.75
CA VAL A 24 12.72 6.91 -1.64
C VAL A 24 11.85 6.82 -0.38
N LEU A 25 12.12 7.71 0.58
CA LEU A 25 11.25 7.99 1.73
C LEU A 25 9.96 8.64 1.22
N VAL A 26 8.82 8.04 1.54
CA VAL A 26 7.53 8.71 1.41
C VAL A 26 6.78 8.54 2.73
N PRO A 27 6.76 9.56 3.59
CA PRO A 27 5.97 9.50 4.81
C PRO A 27 4.49 9.30 4.46
N ALA A 28 3.77 8.53 5.27
CA ALA A 28 2.33 8.46 5.18
C ALA A 28 1.72 9.13 6.41
N ALA A 29 0.97 10.21 6.18
CA ALA A 29 0.27 10.95 7.22
C ALA A 29 -1.19 10.49 7.29
N ARG A 30 -1.74 10.37 8.50
CA ARG A 30 -3.19 10.26 8.76
C ARG A 30 -3.75 11.64 9.03
N ILE A 31 -4.94 11.94 8.51
CA ILE A 31 -5.57 13.27 8.68
C ILE A 31 -6.25 13.36 10.06
N GLY A 32 -5.63 14.14 10.95
CA GLY A 32 -6.08 14.54 12.29
C GLY A 32 -4.91 15.15 13.08
N GLU A 33 -4.84 16.49 13.11
CA GLU A 33 -3.82 17.38 13.73
C GLU A 33 -2.35 17.27 13.22
N ALA A 34 -2.13 17.88 12.05
CA ALA A 34 -0.95 18.63 11.58
C ALA A 34 0.48 18.16 11.95
N GLU A 35 1.13 17.47 10.99
CA GLU A 35 2.42 17.84 10.37
C GLU A 35 2.63 16.92 9.15
N ILE A 36 2.57 17.48 7.93
CA ILE A 36 2.48 16.70 6.69
C ILE A 36 3.81 16.80 5.95
N HIS A 37 4.58 15.72 5.99
CA HIS A 37 5.74 15.54 5.11
C HIS A 37 5.61 14.26 4.28
N GLY A 38 4.39 13.88 3.87
CA GLY A 38 4.12 12.59 3.27
C GLY A 38 3.52 12.63 1.86
N ALA A 39 4.17 11.98 0.89
CA ALA A 39 3.66 11.90 -0.47
C ALA A 39 2.59 10.79 -0.68
N ILE A 40 2.33 9.92 0.31
CA ILE A 40 1.26 8.91 0.28
C ILE A 40 0.27 9.19 1.41
N VAL A 41 -1.02 9.29 1.12
CA VAL A 41 -2.08 9.39 2.15
C VAL A 41 -2.97 8.17 2.09
N VAL A 42 -3.23 7.54 3.24
CA VAL A 42 -4.12 6.38 3.34
C VAL A 42 -5.56 6.84 3.52
N VAL A 43 -6.48 6.31 2.73
CA VAL A 43 -7.92 6.59 2.77
C VAL A 43 -8.72 5.30 2.70
N GLU A 44 -9.90 5.28 3.32
CA GLU A 44 -10.81 4.14 3.28
C GLU A 44 -11.73 4.19 2.04
N THR A 45 -12.33 3.06 1.65
CA THR A 45 -13.22 2.98 0.47
C THR A 45 -14.44 3.89 0.51
N ASP A 46 -14.89 4.29 1.69
CA ASP A 46 -16.05 5.16 1.91
C ASP A 46 -15.66 6.64 2.07
N SER A 47 -14.37 6.98 1.96
CA SER A 47 -13.88 8.36 2.08
C SER A 47 -14.60 9.30 1.11
N ASP A 48 -14.82 10.52 1.59
CA ASP A 48 -15.49 11.58 0.85
C ASP A 48 -14.50 12.43 0.04
N ILE A 49 -15.05 13.27 -0.84
CA ILE A 49 -14.26 14.16 -1.67
C ILE A 49 -13.50 15.21 -0.84
N ALA A 50 -14.06 15.66 0.29
CA ALA A 50 -13.43 16.66 1.15
C ALA A 50 -12.13 16.13 1.78
N THR A 51 -12.07 14.84 2.13
CA THR A 51 -10.86 14.18 2.61
C THR A 51 -9.79 14.13 1.52
N LEU A 52 -10.18 13.82 0.28
CA LEU A 52 -9.25 13.78 -0.85
C LEU A 52 -8.72 15.18 -1.19
N GLN A 53 -9.58 16.21 -1.22
CA GLN A 53 -9.16 17.60 -1.42
C GLN A 53 -8.13 18.04 -0.38
N LYS A 54 -8.36 17.72 0.91
CA LYS A 54 -7.41 18.02 1.98
C LYS A 54 -6.08 17.30 1.77
N ALA A 55 -6.11 16.03 1.38
CA ALA A 55 -4.91 15.26 1.08
C ALA A 55 -4.11 15.88 -0.08
N LEU A 56 -4.79 16.24 -1.18
CA LEU A 56 -4.14 16.84 -2.35
C LEU A 56 -3.60 18.25 -2.06
N ALA A 57 -4.37 19.09 -1.36
CA ALA A 57 -3.94 20.43 -0.95
C ALA A 57 -2.72 20.38 -0.02
N ALA A 58 -2.57 19.29 0.74
CA ALA A 58 -1.41 19.04 1.56
C ALA A 58 -0.19 18.45 0.81
N GLY A 59 -0.30 18.25 -0.51
CA GLY A 59 0.79 17.77 -1.35
C GLY A 59 0.87 16.25 -1.50
N ALA A 60 -0.21 15.51 -1.25
CA ALA A 60 -0.23 14.06 -1.50
C ALA A 60 0.01 13.75 -2.99
N ALA A 61 1.10 13.04 -3.30
CA ALA A 61 1.40 12.57 -4.65
C ALA A 61 0.68 11.24 -4.98
N MET A 62 0.28 10.50 -3.95
CA MET A 62 -0.27 9.16 -4.07
C MET A 62 -1.28 8.91 -2.95
N ILE A 63 -2.29 8.10 -3.26
CA ILE A 63 -3.34 7.71 -2.33
C ILE A 63 -3.32 6.20 -2.16
N ALA A 64 -3.20 5.73 -0.93
CA ALA A 64 -3.33 4.33 -0.59
C ALA A 64 -4.79 4.04 -0.19
N LEU A 65 -5.50 3.25 -0.99
CA LEU A 65 -6.89 2.87 -0.76
C LEU A 65 -6.94 1.63 0.13
N ALA A 66 -7.23 1.82 1.41
CA ALA A 66 -7.48 0.76 2.38
C ALA A 66 -8.80 0.02 2.08
N GLY A 67 -8.79 -1.30 2.25
CA GLY A 67 -9.97 -2.15 2.04
C GLY A 67 -10.36 -2.36 0.58
N CYS A 68 -9.45 -2.12 -0.37
CA CYS A 68 -9.74 -2.32 -1.79
C CYS A 68 -9.93 -3.82 -2.10
N ARG A 69 -11.08 -4.16 -2.69
CA ARG A 69 -11.41 -5.55 -3.06
C ARG A 69 -11.75 -5.70 -4.53
N THR A 70 -12.24 -4.65 -5.20
CA THR A 70 -12.75 -4.75 -6.57
C THR A 70 -12.27 -3.61 -7.45
N GLY A 71 -12.37 -3.83 -8.77
CA GLY A 71 -12.13 -2.79 -9.76
C GLY A 71 -13.04 -1.57 -9.62
N ALA A 72 -14.24 -1.75 -9.07
CA ALA A 72 -15.19 -0.66 -8.86
C ALA A 72 -14.69 0.31 -7.78
N ASP A 73 -14.02 -0.19 -6.74
CA ASP A 73 -13.42 0.64 -5.68
C ASP A 73 -12.36 1.58 -6.26
N LEU A 74 -11.51 1.06 -7.15
CA LEU A 74 -10.50 1.85 -7.87
C LEU A 74 -11.11 2.90 -8.79
N GLN A 75 -12.18 2.54 -9.52
CA GLN A 75 -12.85 3.47 -10.43
C GLN A 75 -13.57 4.59 -9.69
N ARG A 76 -14.22 4.26 -8.57
CA ARG A 76 -14.83 5.24 -7.68
C ARG A 76 -13.79 6.23 -7.18
N LEU A 77 -12.68 5.74 -6.62
CA LEU A 77 -11.61 6.62 -6.14
C LEU A 77 -11.00 7.44 -7.27
N ALA A 78 -10.74 6.85 -8.44
CA ALA A 78 -10.19 7.57 -9.59
C ALA A 78 -11.10 8.72 -10.05
N THR A 79 -12.42 8.52 -10.00
CA THR A 79 -13.42 9.55 -10.33
C THR A 79 -13.37 10.69 -9.31
N LEU A 80 -13.37 10.35 -8.02
CA LEU A 80 -13.29 11.35 -6.95
C LEU A 80 -11.97 12.15 -7.01
N LEU A 81 -10.86 11.49 -7.32
CA LEU A 81 -9.56 12.14 -7.49
C LEU A 81 -9.55 13.11 -8.66
N SER A 82 -10.16 12.77 -9.80
CA SER A 82 -10.24 13.71 -10.93
C SER A 82 -11.01 14.99 -10.55
N VAL A 83 -12.06 14.90 -9.74
CA VAL A 83 -12.78 16.09 -9.25
C VAL A 83 -11.93 16.87 -8.24
N ALA A 84 -11.34 16.19 -7.26
CA ALA A 84 -10.51 16.84 -6.24
C ALA A 84 -9.26 17.52 -6.85
N GLU A 85 -8.62 16.91 -7.85
CA GLU A 85 -7.49 17.50 -8.59
C GLU A 85 -7.92 18.79 -9.29
N ALA A 86 -9.07 18.78 -9.97
CA ALA A 86 -9.58 19.96 -10.66
C ALA A 86 -9.89 21.12 -9.71
N GLU A 87 -10.42 20.83 -8.52
CA GLU A 87 -10.76 21.83 -7.51
C GLU A 87 -9.53 22.40 -6.79
N VAL A 88 -8.48 21.58 -6.59
CA VAL A 88 -7.20 22.01 -5.98
C VAL A 88 -6.26 22.65 -7.02
N GLY A 89 -6.53 22.47 -8.32
CA GLY A 89 -5.69 22.99 -9.39
C GLY A 89 -4.49 22.10 -9.73
N CYS A 90 -4.55 20.81 -9.41
CA CYS A 90 -3.55 19.81 -9.79
C CYS A 90 -3.77 19.34 -11.25
N PRO A 91 -2.72 18.90 -11.97
CA PRO A 91 -2.90 18.27 -13.27
C PRO A 91 -3.77 17.01 -13.17
N GLU A 92 -4.70 16.86 -14.11
CA GLU A 92 -5.55 15.67 -14.16
C GLU A 92 -4.69 14.40 -14.29
N GLY A 93 -4.99 13.39 -13.49
CA GLY A 93 -4.30 12.11 -13.56
C GLY A 93 -2.97 12.07 -12.79
N SER A 94 -2.59 13.15 -12.11
CA SER A 94 -1.29 13.25 -11.43
C SER A 94 -1.20 12.41 -10.15
N THR A 95 -2.32 12.19 -9.46
CA THR A 95 -2.35 11.37 -8.24
C THR A 95 -2.46 9.88 -8.55
N SER A 96 -1.46 9.13 -8.12
CA SER A 96 -1.41 7.66 -8.25
C SER A 96 -2.15 6.94 -7.11
N ILE A 97 -2.54 5.69 -7.31
CA ILE A 97 -3.27 4.86 -6.34
C ILE A 97 -2.44 3.61 -5.98
N LEU A 98 -2.26 3.35 -4.69
CA LEU A 98 -1.90 2.03 -4.16
C LEU A 98 -3.15 1.34 -3.62
N ALA A 99 -3.42 0.13 -4.07
CA ALA A 99 -4.55 -0.64 -3.57
C ALA A 99 -4.11 -1.50 -2.38
N MET A 100 -4.54 -1.17 -1.16
CA MET A 100 -4.29 -2.00 0.02
C MET A 100 -5.43 -3.01 0.18
N THR A 101 -5.09 -4.28 0.31
CA THR A 101 -6.07 -5.37 0.25
C THR A 101 -5.79 -6.46 1.28
N ASP A 102 -6.86 -7.04 1.82
CA ASP A 102 -6.85 -8.25 2.66
C ASP A 102 -6.71 -9.53 1.84
N GLY A 103 -6.49 -9.44 0.53
CA GLY A 103 -6.30 -10.56 -0.38
C GLY A 103 -7.57 -11.36 -0.69
N ILE A 104 -8.73 -10.92 -0.20
CA ILE A 104 -10.03 -11.43 -0.64
C ILE A 104 -10.40 -10.71 -1.94
N LEU A 105 -9.82 -11.19 -3.03
CA LEU A 105 -9.88 -10.56 -4.34
C LEU A 105 -10.65 -11.42 -5.35
N PRO A 106 -11.34 -10.79 -6.33
CA PRO A 106 -11.86 -11.47 -7.51
C PRO A 106 -10.74 -12.19 -8.26
N ALA A 107 -11.12 -13.22 -9.02
CA ALA A 107 -10.17 -13.89 -9.90
C ALA A 107 -9.50 -12.87 -10.85
N PRO A 108 -8.19 -12.99 -11.16
CA PRO A 108 -7.48 -11.94 -11.89
C PRO A 108 -8.04 -11.60 -13.29
N GLY A 109 -8.69 -12.56 -13.95
CA GLY A 109 -9.37 -12.36 -15.25
C GLY A 109 -10.86 -12.05 -15.15
N ALA A 110 -11.43 -11.94 -13.94
CA ALA A 110 -12.83 -11.63 -13.75
C ALA A 110 -13.14 -10.17 -14.13
N ARG A 111 -14.39 -9.92 -14.53
CA ARG A 111 -14.87 -8.57 -14.86
C ARG A 111 -14.73 -7.62 -13.66
N GLU A 112 -14.82 -8.14 -12.45
CA GLU A 112 -14.72 -7.42 -11.18
C GLU A 112 -13.28 -7.22 -10.71
N GLY A 113 -12.29 -7.82 -11.37
CA GLY A 113 -10.87 -7.73 -11.02
C GLY A 113 -10.28 -6.33 -11.18
N LEU A 114 -9.01 -6.15 -10.80
CA LEU A 114 -8.34 -4.85 -10.74
C LEU A 114 -7.66 -4.45 -12.06
N ALA A 115 -7.37 -5.41 -12.93
CA ALA A 115 -6.64 -5.18 -14.18
C ALA A 115 -7.38 -4.20 -15.11
N GLY A 116 -6.66 -3.19 -15.59
CA GLY A 116 -7.17 -2.22 -16.57
C GLY A 116 -8.29 -1.30 -16.08
N LYS A 117 -8.56 -1.24 -14.76
CA LYS A 117 -9.68 -0.47 -14.21
C LYS A 117 -9.42 1.02 -14.11
N THR A 118 -8.17 1.40 -13.90
CA THR A 118 -7.71 2.78 -13.91
C THR A 118 -6.23 2.84 -14.27
N LYS A 119 -5.82 3.90 -14.98
CA LYS A 119 -4.40 4.17 -15.26
C LYS A 119 -3.64 4.66 -14.03
N ARG A 120 -4.35 5.02 -12.95
CA ARG A 120 -3.77 5.52 -11.70
C ARG A 120 -3.22 4.41 -10.81
N LEU A 121 -3.59 3.14 -11.04
CA LEU A 121 -3.14 2.04 -10.20
C LEU A 121 -1.63 1.84 -10.37
N ALA A 122 -0.88 2.08 -9.30
CA ALA A 122 0.57 2.01 -9.27
C ALA A 122 1.11 0.74 -8.58
N GLY A 123 0.27 0.06 -7.80
CA GLY A 123 0.66 -1.16 -7.11
C GLY A 123 -0.43 -1.69 -6.18
N LEU A 124 -0.26 -2.94 -5.74
CA LEU A 124 -1.06 -3.56 -4.70
C LEU A 124 -0.21 -3.71 -3.43
N VAL A 125 -0.84 -3.54 -2.27
CA VAL A 125 -0.22 -3.75 -0.97
C VAL A 125 -1.01 -4.82 -0.24
N TRP A 126 -0.33 -5.91 0.12
CA TRP A 126 -0.87 -6.92 1.03
C TRP A 126 -1.06 -6.30 2.41
N ASP A 127 -2.24 -6.40 3.02
CA ASP A 127 -2.53 -5.88 4.36
C ASP A 127 -3.00 -7.00 5.30
N GLN A 128 -2.09 -7.41 6.18
CA GLN A 128 -2.36 -8.41 7.21
C GLN A 128 -3.44 -7.96 8.21
N LYS A 129 -3.44 -6.68 8.65
CA LYS A 129 -4.40 -6.17 9.65
C LYS A 129 -5.82 -6.27 9.13
N CYS A 130 -5.99 -5.88 7.87
CA CYS A 130 -7.28 -5.92 7.21
C CYS A 130 -7.82 -7.36 7.16
N LEU A 131 -6.98 -8.35 6.85
CA LEU A 131 -7.40 -9.76 6.87
C LEU A 131 -7.69 -10.26 8.30
N VAL A 132 -6.87 -9.90 9.29
CA VAL A 132 -7.11 -10.23 10.71
C VAL A 132 -8.50 -9.78 11.14
N SER A 133 -8.82 -8.51 10.89
CA SER A 133 -10.13 -7.93 11.20
C SER A 133 -11.26 -8.64 10.47
N THR A 134 -11.08 -8.88 9.16
CA THR A 134 -12.09 -9.52 8.32
C THR A 134 -12.41 -10.95 8.75
N LEU A 135 -11.40 -11.73 9.16
CA LEU A 135 -11.60 -13.12 9.59
C LEU A 135 -11.93 -13.26 11.07
N GLY A 136 -11.81 -12.19 11.87
CA GLY A 136 -11.83 -12.29 13.33
C GLY A 136 -10.70 -13.16 13.86
N ALA A 137 -9.56 -13.20 13.16
CA ALA A 137 -8.44 -14.05 13.51
C ALA A 137 -7.70 -13.53 14.75
N THR A 138 -7.28 -14.42 15.63
CA THR A 138 -6.44 -14.08 16.80
C THR A 138 -4.96 -14.42 16.57
N TRP A 139 -4.68 -15.22 15.54
CA TRP A 139 -3.35 -15.66 15.14
C TRP A 139 -3.23 -15.54 13.62
N THR A 140 -2.05 -15.17 13.13
CA THR A 140 -1.76 -15.11 11.69
C THR A 140 -0.74 -16.16 11.25
N ARG A 141 -0.03 -16.74 12.23
CA ARG A 141 1.03 -17.72 12.02
C ARG A 141 0.85 -18.95 12.92
N THR A 142 1.44 -20.06 12.50
CA THR A 142 1.60 -21.28 13.30
C THR A 142 2.63 -21.07 14.40
N GLN A 143 2.75 -22.04 15.33
CA GLN A 143 3.81 -22.02 16.34
C GLN A 143 5.23 -22.10 15.74
N SER A 144 5.39 -22.65 14.53
CA SER A 144 6.66 -22.65 13.79
C SER A 144 6.95 -21.34 13.06
N GLY A 145 6.03 -20.36 13.11
CA GLY A 145 6.18 -19.04 12.49
C GLY A 145 5.76 -18.99 11.01
N GLU A 146 5.21 -20.07 10.47
CA GLU A 146 4.67 -20.11 9.10
C GLU A 146 3.32 -19.39 9.04
N TRP A 147 2.99 -18.78 7.90
CA TRP A 147 1.66 -18.20 7.71
C TRP A 147 0.58 -19.27 7.81
N LEU A 148 -0.53 -18.96 8.49
CA LEU A 148 -1.71 -19.81 8.43
C LEU A 148 -2.27 -19.84 7.00
N PRO A 149 -2.94 -20.93 6.56
CA PRO A 149 -3.35 -21.11 5.17
C PRO A 149 -4.15 -19.95 4.57
N ALA A 150 -5.01 -19.30 5.36
CA ALA A 150 -5.77 -18.15 4.90
C ALA A 150 -4.86 -16.95 4.55
N PHE A 151 -3.85 -16.69 5.38
CA PHE A 151 -2.90 -15.60 5.19
C PHE A 151 -1.94 -15.87 4.03
N SER A 152 -1.42 -17.10 3.92
CA SER A 152 -0.58 -17.47 2.77
C SER A 152 -1.35 -17.41 1.45
N THR A 153 -2.62 -17.84 1.45
CA THR A 153 -3.48 -17.78 0.26
C THR A 153 -3.78 -16.34 -0.14
N ALA A 154 -4.09 -15.48 0.82
CA ALA A 154 -4.39 -14.08 0.57
C ALA A 154 -3.17 -13.29 0.06
N ARG A 155 -1.97 -13.59 0.58
CA ARG A 155 -0.69 -13.10 0.03
C ARG A 155 -0.50 -13.53 -1.41
N ALA A 156 -0.68 -14.82 -1.70
CA ALA A 156 -0.57 -15.34 -3.06
C ALA A 156 -1.60 -14.71 -4.02
N ALA A 157 -2.85 -14.53 -3.56
CA ALA A 157 -3.89 -13.86 -4.33
C ALA A 157 -3.52 -12.40 -4.66
N THR A 158 -2.90 -11.69 -3.73
CA THR A 158 -2.39 -10.32 -3.94
C THR A 158 -1.32 -10.29 -5.04
N LEU A 159 -0.34 -11.20 -4.97
CA LEU A 159 0.72 -11.32 -5.98
C LEU A 159 0.15 -11.62 -7.38
N LEU A 160 -0.73 -12.62 -7.48
CA LEU A 160 -1.35 -13.03 -8.74
C LEU A 160 -2.21 -11.91 -9.34
N THR A 161 -2.94 -11.17 -8.51
CA THR A 161 -3.77 -10.06 -8.97
C THR A 161 -2.91 -8.88 -9.43
N ALA A 162 -1.82 -8.57 -8.72
CA ALA A 162 -0.88 -7.52 -9.12
C ALA A 162 -0.22 -7.86 -10.47
N ALA A 163 0.21 -9.11 -10.65
CA ALA A 163 0.79 -9.59 -11.90
C ALA A 163 -0.21 -9.46 -13.07
N ALA A 164 -1.47 -9.86 -12.88
CA ALA A 164 -2.50 -9.70 -13.91
C ALA A 164 -2.84 -8.24 -14.24
N ALA A 165 -2.74 -7.35 -13.24
CA ALA A 165 -2.89 -5.91 -13.43
C ALA A 165 -1.61 -5.23 -13.97
N ALA A 166 -0.52 -5.98 -14.16
CA ALA A 166 0.79 -5.49 -14.58
C ALA A 166 1.36 -4.37 -13.69
N VAL A 167 1.16 -4.49 -12.38
CA VAL A 167 1.69 -3.56 -11.36
C VAL A 167 2.48 -4.33 -10.29
N PRO A 168 3.43 -3.68 -9.60
CA PRO A 168 4.14 -4.31 -8.49
C PRO A 168 3.21 -4.62 -7.31
N ALA A 169 3.53 -5.69 -6.58
CA ALA A 169 2.94 -6.01 -5.28
C ALA A 169 3.93 -5.68 -4.16
N TYR A 170 3.44 -5.12 -3.07
CA TYR A 170 4.21 -4.84 -1.86
C TYR A 170 3.67 -5.64 -0.69
N ASP A 171 4.58 -6.14 0.13
CA ASP A 171 4.24 -6.76 1.40
C ASP A 171 4.01 -5.67 2.46
N SER A 172 3.19 -5.90 3.47
CA SER A 172 3.08 -4.98 4.62
C SER A 172 3.86 -5.52 5.82
N ALA A 173 4.64 -4.65 6.44
CA ALA A 173 5.44 -4.93 7.62
C ALA A 173 5.04 -4.07 8.83
N PHE A 174 3.84 -3.48 8.81
CA PHE A 174 3.41 -2.46 9.78
C PHE A 174 3.44 -2.89 11.25
N ASP A 175 3.28 -4.19 11.54
CA ASP A 175 3.24 -4.73 12.91
C ASP A 175 4.32 -5.79 13.19
N LEU A 176 5.33 -5.86 12.33
CA LEU A 176 6.40 -6.82 12.54
C LEU A 176 7.37 -6.26 13.57
N ASP A 177 7.62 -7.04 14.62
CA ASP A 177 8.78 -6.83 15.48
C ASP A 177 10.08 -6.95 14.67
N ASP A 178 11.20 -6.54 15.26
CA ASP A 178 12.49 -6.47 14.55
C ASP A 178 12.91 -7.82 13.93
N GLU A 179 12.63 -8.94 14.60
CA GLU A 179 12.99 -10.27 14.12
C GLU A 179 12.09 -10.68 12.94
N ALA A 180 10.78 -10.52 13.10
CA ALA A 180 9.80 -10.82 12.07
C ALA A 180 9.99 -9.90 10.84
N PHE A 181 10.37 -8.64 11.06
CA PHE A 181 10.69 -7.69 10.02
C PHE A 181 11.94 -8.12 9.24
N ALA A 182 13.04 -8.43 9.93
CA ALA A 182 14.27 -8.90 9.29
C ALA A 182 14.05 -10.17 8.47
N ARG A 183 13.19 -11.06 8.96
CA ARG A 183 12.78 -12.28 8.24
C ARG A 183 11.98 -11.94 6.99
N ALA A 184 10.95 -11.10 7.11
CA ALA A 184 10.14 -10.67 5.98
C ALA A 184 11.00 -9.97 4.92
N TYR A 185 11.87 -9.04 5.32
CA TYR A 185 12.82 -8.35 4.44
C TYR A 185 13.63 -9.30 3.55
N LYS A 186 14.11 -10.41 4.12
CA LYS A 186 14.90 -11.43 3.40
C LYS A 186 14.04 -12.31 2.50
N LEU A 187 12.79 -12.62 2.90
CA LEU A 187 11.94 -13.59 2.22
C LEU A 187 11.05 -12.98 1.13
N SER A 188 10.50 -11.78 1.35
CA SER A 188 9.49 -11.17 0.46
C SER A 188 9.93 -11.08 -1.01
N PRO A 189 11.19 -10.74 -1.35
CA PRO A 189 11.65 -10.78 -2.75
C PRO A 189 11.58 -12.17 -3.39
N GLY A 190 11.91 -13.22 -2.63
CA GLY A 190 11.83 -14.61 -3.09
C GLY A 190 10.39 -15.10 -3.31
N GLU A 191 9.43 -14.49 -2.60
CA GLU A 191 7.99 -14.75 -2.79
C GLU A 191 7.40 -13.97 -3.98
N GLY A 192 8.17 -13.09 -4.62
CA GLY A 192 7.73 -12.27 -5.75
C GLY A 192 7.17 -10.90 -5.36
N PHE A 193 7.22 -10.52 -4.09
CA PHE A 193 6.95 -9.14 -3.69
C PHE A 193 8.06 -8.23 -4.17
N PHE A 194 7.66 -7.06 -4.61
CA PHE A 194 8.56 -6.05 -5.12
C PHE A 194 9.29 -5.29 -3.99
N GLY A 195 8.63 -5.11 -2.85
CA GLY A 195 9.20 -4.47 -1.65
C GLY A 195 8.28 -4.66 -0.44
N LEU A 196 8.63 -4.03 0.68
CA LEU A 196 7.83 -4.06 1.91
C LEU A 196 7.42 -2.65 2.32
N ILE A 197 6.15 -2.42 2.61
CA ILE A 197 5.66 -1.19 3.20
C ILE A 197 5.81 -1.30 4.71
N THR A 198 6.52 -0.37 5.32
CA THR A 198 6.87 -0.39 6.75
C THR A 198 6.05 0.65 7.52
N ALA A 199 6.18 0.70 8.84
CA ALA A 199 5.48 1.66 9.69
C ALA A 199 6.43 2.52 10.51
N THR A 200 7.74 2.29 10.48
CA THR A 200 8.65 3.00 11.38
C THR A 200 9.94 3.40 10.69
N ALA A 201 10.54 4.51 11.16
CA ALA A 201 11.87 4.94 10.71
C ALA A 201 12.93 3.84 10.90
N ALA A 202 12.85 3.09 12.00
CA ALA A 202 13.74 1.97 12.29
C ALA A 202 13.65 0.84 11.24
N GLN A 203 12.44 0.46 10.84
CA GLN A 203 12.23 -0.53 9.78
C GLN A 203 12.74 -0.04 8.42
N THR A 204 12.69 1.27 8.16
CA THR A 204 13.17 1.84 6.89
C THR A 204 14.69 1.97 6.84
N ALA A 205 15.34 2.23 7.96
CA ALA A 205 16.79 2.26 8.07
C ALA A 205 17.44 0.86 8.12
N PHE A 206 16.66 -0.22 7.96
CA PHE A 206 17.16 -1.59 8.03
C PHE A 206 17.96 -1.97 6.77
N GLU A 207 19.26 -2.23 6.94
CA GLU A 207 20.18 -2.55 5.83
C GLU A 207 20.51 -4.05 5.69
N GLY A 208 19.74 -4.95 6.32
CA GLY A 208 19.89 -6.40 6.08
C GLY A 208 21.18 -7.01 6.60
N ARG A 209 21.50 -6.79 7.89
CA ARG A 209 22.61 -7.49 8.58
C ARG A 209 22.52 -9.03 8.48
#